data_AF-A0ABD5DWU8-F1
#
_entry.id   AF-A0ABD5DWU8-F1
#
_cell.length_a   1.000
_cell.length_b   1.000
_cell.length_c   1.000
_cell.angle_alpha   90.00
_cell.angle_beta   90.00
_cell.angle_gamma   90.00
#
_symmetry.space_group_name_H-M   'P 1'
#
loop_
_entity.id
_entity.type
_entity.pdbx_description
1 polymer ?
#
loop_
_entity_poly.entity_id
_entity_poly.type
_entity_poly.pdbx_seq_one_letter_code
_entity_poly.pdbx_strand_id
1 'polypeptide(L)' 'MHGTVLPPLKKGWQATLDLRFHQAGGKTVLASAQHVGPLTVQRPFYPEEETCHLYLLHPPGGIVGGDELT' A
#
# COMPACT_ATOMS: atom_id res chain seq x y z
N MET A 1 21.30 19.52 32.76
CA MET A 1 20.93 19.88 31.38
C MET A 1 20.52 18.61 30.65
N HIS A 2 19.24 18.27 30.66
CA HIS A 2 18.74 17.10 29.94
C HIS A 2 18.29 17.55 28.56
N GLY A 3 19.13 17.30 27.55
CA GLY A 3 18.77 17.54 26.16
C GLY A 3 17.75 16.49 25.72
N THR A 4 16.51 16.91 25.49
CA THR A 4 15.49 16.09 24.85
C THR A 4 15.95 15.81 23.42
N VAL A 5 16.39 14.58 23.15
CA VAL A 5 16.66 14.12 21.79
C VAL A 5 15.31 14.04 21.09
N LEU A 6 15.04 14.96 20.15
CA LEU A 6 13.91 14.84 19.25
C LEU A 6 14.11 13.56 18.42
N PRO A 7 13.07 12.70 18.28
CA PRO A 7 13.19 11.52 17.44
C PRO A 7 13.58 11.96 16.02
N PRO A 8 14.41 11.17 15.31
CA PRO A 8 14.85 11.54 13.97
C PRO A 8 13.62 11.80 13.09
N LEU A 9 13.59 12.96 12.43
CA LEU A 9 12.60 13.27 11.39
C LEU A 9 12.63 12.10 10.38
N LYS A 10 11.54 11.32 10.31
CA LYS A 10 11.38 10.28 9.29
C LYS A 10 11.51 10.96 7.92
N LYS A 11 12.57 10.62 7.18
CA LYS A 11 12.93 11.29 5.91
C LYS A 11 12.21 10.72 4.68
N GLY A 12 11.32 9.74 4.85
CA GLY A 12 10.55 9.14 3.76
C GLY A 12 9.04 9.28 3.94
N TRP A 13 8.30 8.86 2.91
CA TRP A 13 6.86 8.82 2.89
C TRP A 13 6.34 7.80 3.90
N GLN A 14 5.28 8.20 4.62
CA GLN A 14 4.53 7.31 5.47
C GLN A 14 3.25 6.94 4.73
N ALA A 15 3.05 5.66 4.49
CA ALA A 15 1.86 5.18 3.81
C ALA A 15 1.36 3.87 4.39
N THR A 16 0.05 3.67 4.32
CA THR A 16 -0.59 2.43 4.75
C THR A 16 -1.61 2.01 3.71
N LEU A 17 -1.73 0.71 3.46
CA LEU A 17 -2.69 0.14 2.53
C LEU A 17 -3.42 -1.05 3.16
N ASP A 18 -4.73 -0.90 3.40
CA ASP A 18 -5.63 -1.99 3.82
C ASP A 18 -6.41 -2.47 2.59
N LEU A 19 -6.11 -3.70 2.17
CA LEU A 19 -6.82 -4.40 1.09
C LEU A 19 -7.56 -5.60 1.67
N ARG A 20 -8.85 -5.72 1.32
CA ARG A 20 -9.66 -6.87 1.72
C ARG A 20 -10.15 -7.61 0.50
N PHE A 21 -9.95 -8.91 0.51
CA PHE A 21 -10.38 -9.80 -0.56
C PHE A 21 -11.38 -10.81 -0.03
N HIS A 22 -12.27 -11.26 -0.90
CA HIS A 22 -13.11 -12.42 -0.64
C HIS A 22 -13.37 -13.20 -1.93
N GLN A 23 -13.88 -14.41 -1.80
CA GLN A 23 -14.36 -15.19 -2.93
C GLN A 23 -15.76 -14.73 -3.34
N ALA A 24 -15.98 -14.55 -4.64
CA ALA A 24 -17.29 -14.26 -5.23
C ALA A 24 -17.35 -14.76 -6.67
N GLY A 25 -18.41 -15.50 -7.02
CA GLY A 25 -18.62 -15.96 -8.40
C GLY A 25 -17.48 -16.79 -8.96
N GLY A 26 -16.86 -17.64 -8.13
CA GLY A 26 -15.75 -18.52 -8.53
C GLY A 26 -14.37 -17.83 -8.59
N LYS A 27 -14.26 -16.54 -8.23
CA LYS A 27 -13.00 -15.81 -8.27
C LYS A 27 -12.77 -14.95 -7.04
N THR A 28 -11.51 -14.61 -6.79
CA THR A 28 -11.15 -13.68 -5.71
C THR A 28 -11.46 -12.26 -6.16
N VAL A 29 -12.10 -11.45 -5.32
CA VAL A 29 -12.42 -10.05 -5.64
C VAL A 29 -11.92 -9.12 -4.54
N LEU A 30 -11.48 -7.92 -4.94
CA LEU A 30 -11.14 -6.84 -4.01
C LEU A 30 -12.44 -6.20 -3.50
N ALA A 31 -12.76 -6.42 -2.23
CA ALA A 31 -13.93 -5.87 -1.57
C ALA A 31 -13.73 -4.42 -1.13
N SER A 32 -12.54 -4.09 -0.64
CA SER A 32 -12.20 -2.74 -0.21
C SER A 32 -10.72 -2.46 -0.37
N ALA A 33 -10.40 -1.22 -0.71
CA ALA A 33 -9.06 -0.67 -0.68
C ALA A 33 -9.10 0.68 0.04
N GLN A 34 -8.43 0.75 1.18
CA GLN A 34 -8.24 1.99 1.94
C GLN A 34 -6.74 2.29 1.98
N HIS A 35 -6.39 3.56 1.84
CA HIS A 35 -5.00 3.98 1.87
C HIS A 35 -4.80 5.28 2.62
N VAL A 36 -3.59 5.43 3.17
CA VAL A 36 -3.06 6.68 3.73
C VAL A 36 -1.74 6.96 3.02
N GLY A 37 -1.49 8.22 2.66
CA GLY A 37 -0.28 8.59 1.94
C GLY A 37 -0.30 8.15 0.48
N PRO A 38 0.86 8.12 -0.20
CA PRO A 38 0.92 7.93 -1.65
C PRO A 38 0.77 6.47 -2.11
N LEU A 39 0.78 5.48 -1.21
CA LEU A 39 0.70 4.06 -1.58
C LEU A 39 -0.72 3.67 -2.01
N THR A 40 -0.89 3.15 -3.22
CA THR A 40 -2.21 2.79 -3.76
C THR A 40 -2.15 1.54 -4.64
N VAL A 41 -3.29 1.13 -5.21
CA VAL A 41 -3.39 0.02 -6.16
C VAL A 41 -4.14 0.43 -7.42
N GLN A 42 -3.80 -0.18 -8.55
CA GLN A 42 -4.65 -0.11 -9.74
C GLN A 42 -5.92 -0.94 -9.55
N ARG A 43 -6.93 -0.70 -10.41
CA ARG A 43 -8.14 -1.52 -10.46
C ARG A 43 -7.76 -3.01 -10.66
N PRO A 44 -8.39 -3.96 -9.93
CA PRO A 44 -8.19 -5.38 -10.14
C PRO A 44 -8.35 -5.82 -11.60
N PHE A 45 -7.52 -6.77 -12.02
CA PHE A 45 -7.60 -7.44 -13.32
C PHE A 45 -7.34 -8.95 -13.17
N TYR A 46 -7.71 -9.74 -14.19
CA TYR A 46 -7.88 -11.21 -14.09
C TYR A 46 -7.33 -11.95 -15.32
N PRO A 47 -5.99 -11.98 -15.52
CA PRO A 47 -5.38 -12.73 -16.62
C PRO A 47 -5.50 -14.26 -16.47
N GLU A 48 -5.68 -14.75 -15.23
CA GLU A 48 -5.84 -16.17 -14.89
C GLU A 48 -7.29 -16.51 -14.48
N GLU A 49 -8.26 -15.68 -14.89
CA GLU A 49 -9.70 -15.81 -14.63
C GLU A 49 -10.12 -15.72 -13.14
N GLU A 50 -9.71 -16.68 -12.31
CA GLU A 50 -10.12 -16.82 -10.91
C GLU A 50 -9.26 -15.99 -9.95
N THR A 51 -7.99 -15.78 -10.31
CA THR A 51 -7.01 -15.05 -9.50
C THR A 51 -7.18 -13.54 -9.66
N CYS A 52 -7.24 -12.80 -8.55
CA CYS A 52 -7.23 -11.34 -8.55
C CYS A 52 -5.80 -10.82 -8.63
N HIS A 53 -5.45 -10.09 -9.69
CA HIS A 53 -4.15 -9.44 -9.82
C HIS A 53 -4.29 -7.94 -9.58
N LEU A 54 -3.27 -7.35 -8.94
CA LEU A 54 -3.17 -5.94 -8.64
C LEU A 54 -1.75 -5.45 -8.88
N TYR A 55 -1.64 -4.20 -9.29
CA TYR A 55 -0.38 -3.47 -9.23
C TYR A 55 -0.40 -2.55 -8.03
N LEU A 56 0.58 -2.70 -7.14
CA LEU A 56 0.86 -1.76 -6.06
C LEU A 56 1.66 -0.58 -6.65
N LEU A 57 1.18 0.63 -6.40
CA LEU A 57 1.76 1.85 -6.93
C LEU A 57 2.31 2.69 -5.79
N HIS A 58 3.57 3.11 -5.92
CA HIS A 58 4.18 4.15 -5.10
C HIS A 58 4.58 5.32 -6.02
N PRO A 59 3.67 6.29 -6.24
CA PRO A 59 3.86 7.42 -7.15
C PRO A 59 5.12 8.28 -6.98
N PRO A 60 5.79 8.38 -5.80
CA PRO A 60 7.05 9.12 -5.64
C PRO A 60 8.24 8.49 -6.39
N GLY A 61 8.17 8.30 -7.71
CA GLY A 61 9.31 7.85 -8.54
C GLY A 61 9.93 6.49 -8.17
N GLY A 62 9.35 5.76 -7.22
CA GLY A 62 9.91 4.54 -6.64
C GLY A 62 9.82 4.52 -5.12
N ILE A 63 10.25 3.43 -4.50
CA ILE A 63 10.41 3.32 -3.04
C ILE A 63 11.85 3.72 -2.72
N VAL A 64 12.03 4.67 -1.79
CA VAL A 64 13.36 5.17 -1.41
C VAL A 64 13.69 4.84 0.03
N GLY A 65 14.99 4.86 0.36
CA GLY A 65 15.45 4.59 1.72
C GLY A 65 14.84 5.56 2.73
N GLY A 66 14.13 5.03 3.72
CA GLY A 66 13.46 5.80 4.77
C GLY A 66 11.93 5.89 4.63
N ASP A 67 11.35 5.38 3.54
CA ASP A 67 9.90 5.19 3.43
C ASP A 67 9.44 4.12 4.42
N GLU A 68 8.27 4.35 5.02
CA GLU A 68 7.61 3.40 5.91
C GLU A 68 6.25 3.07 5.31
N LEU A 69 6.14 1.84 4.81
CA LEU A 69 4.97 1.32 4.11
C LEU A 69 4.45 0.13 4.89
N THR A 70 3.16 0.11 5.20
CA THR A 70 2.49 -0.97 5.95
C THR A 70 1.24 -1.45 5.24
#